data_AF-A0A7S3AAM2-F1
#
_entry.id   AF-A0A7S3AAM2-F1
#
_cell.length_a   1.000
_cell.length_b   1.000
_cell.length_c   1.000
_cell.angle_alpha   90.00
_cell.angle_beta   90.00
_cell.angle_gamma   90.00
#
_symmetry.space_group_name_H-M   'P 1'
#
loop_
_entity.id
_entity.type
_entity.pdbx_description
1 polymer ?
#
loop_
_entity_poly.entity_id
_entity_poly.type
_entity_poly.pdbx_seq_one_letter_code
_entity_poly.pdbx_strand_id
1 'polypeptide(L)'
;GTLPLESLNIEQLQNVQKSTEQEVQSLTEQLTQLTTAQQRILSSKRLAKEFGKQPEGKEILLPLSGSVYVQGKLCDTSTAMVDLGTGYYALVRRNLDPHRDLS
;
A
#
# COMPACT_ATOMS: atom_id res chain seq x y z
N GLY A 1 -3.93 -22.08 -30.65
CA GLY A 1 -3.74 -21.97 -32.11
C GLY A 1 -2.51 -21.12 -32.35
N THR A 2 -1.44 -21.71 -32.88
CA THR A 2 -0.20 -20.99 -33.19
C THR A 2 -0.32 -20.43 -34.60
N LEU A 3 -0.58 -19.12 -34.72
CA LEU A 3 -0.52 -18.42 -36.00
C LEU A 3 0.94 -18.42 -36.49
N PRO A 4 1.25 -19.00 -37.66
CA PRO A 4 2.61 -18.98 -38.19
C PRO A 4 3.03 -17.54 -38.44
N LEU A 5 4.12 -17.10 -37.81
CA LEU A 5 4.71 -15.76 -38.01
C LEU A 5 5.03 -15.49 -39.50
N GLU A 6 5.28 -16.56 -40.24
CA GLU A 6 5.56 -16.60 -41.68
C GLU A 6 4.35 -16.28 -42.57
N SER A 7 3.13 -16.30 -42.00
CA SER A 7 1.85 -16.12 -42.73
C SER A 7 1.23 -14.72 -42.57
N LEU A 8 1.87 -13.85 -41.78
CA LEU A 8 1.38 -12.49 -41.51
C LEU A 8 2.00 -11.50 -42.50
N ASN A 9 1.18 -10.60 -43.04
CA ASN A 9 1.69 -9.49 -43.85
C ASN A 9 2.32 -8.39 -42.96
N ILE A 10 3.05 -7.45 -43.56
CA ILE A 10 3.81 -6.40 -42.84
C ILE A 10 2.90 -5.59 -41.90
N GLU A 11 1.67 -5.26 -42.34
CA GLU A 11 0.71 -4.50 -41.53
C GLU A 11 0.26 -5.28 -40.28
N GLN A 12 0.02 -6.59 -40.41
CA GLN A 12 -0.35 -7.44 -39.27
C GLN A 12 0.80 -7.58 -38.27
N LEU A 13 2.05 -7.69 -38.73
CA LEU A 13 3.22 -7.70 -37.84
C LEU A 13 3.39 -6.38 -37.08
N GLN A 14 3.15 -5.24 -37.73
CA GLN A 14 3.16 -3.92 -37.08
C GLN A 14 2.07 -3.80 -36.02
N ASN A 15 0.87 -4.35 -36.27
CA ASN A 15 -0.21 -4.36 -35.30
C ASN A 15 0.12 -5.23 -34.08
N VAL A 16 0.73 -6.41 -34.28
CA VAL A 16 1.20 -7.27 -33.19
C VAL A 16 2.26 -6.55 -32.36
N GLN A 17 3.26 -5.94 -33.02
CA GLN A 17 4.28 -5.14 -32.34
C GLN A 17 3.66 -4.07 -31.45
N LYS A 18 2.76 -3.26 -32.00
CA LYS A 18 2.09 -2.18 -31.27
C LYS A 18 1.27 -2.71 -30.09
N SER A 19 0.57 -3.82 -30.27
CA SER A 19 -0.19 -4.47 -29.18
C SER A 19 0.73 -4.94 -28.05
N THR A 20 1.87 -5.56 -28.40
CA THR A 20 2.85 -6.00 -27.41
C THR A 20 3.47 -4.82 -26.66
N GLU A 21 3.80 -3.73 -27.36
CA GLU A 21 4.32 -2.50 -26.72
C GLU A 21 3.29 -1.90 -25.74
N GLN A 22 2.00 -1.88 -26.10
CA GLN A 22 0.93 -1.43 -25.21
C GLN A 22 0.77 -2.33 -23.98
N GLU A 23 0.87 -3.64 -24.16
CA GLU A 23 0.78 -4.60 -23.05
C GLU A 23 1.95 -4.43 -22.07
N VAL A 24 3.17 -4.27 -22.58
CA VAL A 24 4.36 -3.98 -21.76
C VAL A 24 4.18 -2.68 -20.97
N GLN A 25 3.66 -1.63 -21.60
CA GLN A 25 3.39 -0.36 -20.94
C GLN A 25 2.36 -0.52 -19.80
N SER A 26 1.23 -1.19 -20.07
CA SER A 26 0.20 -1.46 -19.07
C SER A 26 0.75 -2.27 -17.89
N LEU A 27 1.54 -3.31 -18.15
CA LEU A 27 2.16 -4.12 -17.09
C LEU A 27 3.14 -3.30 -16.25
N THR A 28 3.90 -2.40 -16.87
CA THR A 28 4.83 -1.49 -16.18
C THR A 28 4.09 -0.52 -15.26
N GLU A 29 2.97 0.02 -15.70
CA GLU A 29 2.12 0.89 -14.90
C GLU A 29 1.51 0.14 -13.71
N GLN A 30 1.00 -1.08 -13.92
CA GLN A 30 0.46 -1.92 -12.86
C GLN A 30 1.53 -2.27 -11.81
N LEU A 31 2.74 -2.61 -12.26
CA LEU A 31 3.88 -2.88 -11.37
C LEU A 31 4.23 -1.66 -10.52
N THR A 32 4.19 -0.47 -11.11
CA THR A 32 4.46 0.79 -10.40
C THR A 32 3.40 1.07 -9.33
N GLN A 33 2.12 0.84 -9.65
CA GLN A 33 1.02 0.97 -8.69
C GLN A 33 1.15 -0.01 -7.52
N LEU A 34 1.45 -1.29 -7.81
CA LEU A 34 1.66 -2.31 -6.78
C LEU A 34 2.86 -1.99 -5.89
N THR A 35 3.95 -1.52 -6.47
CA THR A 35 5.15 -1.10 -5.73
C THR A 35 4.83 0.07 -4.80
N THR A 36 4.07 1.05 -5.28
CA THR A 36 3.63 2.20 -4.48
C THR A 36 2.73 1.76 -3.32
N ALA A 37 1.80 0.84 -3.57
CA ALA A 37 0.93 0.28 -2.54
C ALA A 37 1.75 -0.50 -1.48
N GLN A 38 2.72 -1.32 -1.90
CA GLN A 38 3.63 -2.02 -0.99
C GLN A 38 4.40 -1.04 -0.10
N GLN A 39 4.94 0.04 -0.67
CA GLN A 39 5.65 1.06 0.10
C GLN A 39 4.75 1.74 1.15
N ARG A 40 3.48 2.02 0.81
CA ARG A 40 2.49 2.57 1.76
C ARG A 40 2.22 1.58 2.90
N ILE A 41 2.08 0.29 2.62
CA ILE A 41 1.87 -0.73 3.65
C ILE A 41 3.07 -0.81 4.59
N LEU A 42 4.30 -0.79 4.05
CA LEU A 42 5.52 -0.84 4.85
C LEU A 42 5.69 0.42 5.72
N SER A 43 5.39 1.60 5.17
CA SER A 43 5.45 2.84 5.94
C SER A 43 4.39 2.87 7.05
N SER A 44 3.15 2.46 6.77
CA SER A 44 2.09 2.31 7.77
C SER A 44 2.48 1.32 8.87
N LYS A 45 3.07 0.16 8.53
CA LYS A 45 3.57 -0.83 9.51
C LYS A 45 4.65 -0.23 10.42
N ARG A 46 5.61 0.49 9.84
CA ARG A 46 6.68 1.17 10.59
C ARG A 46 6.10 2.24 11.53
N LEU A 47 5.26 3.13 11.01
CA LEU A 47 4.63 4.21 11.79
C LEU A 47 3.78 3.65 12.92
N ALA A 48 2.99 2.61 12.67
CA ALA A 48 2.24 1.91 13.72
C ALA A 48 3.20 1.43 14.81
N LYS A 49 4.29 0.71 14.45
CA LYS A 49 5.30 0.22 15.41
C LYS A 49 5.93 1.34 16.24
N GLU A 50 6.29 2.46 15.63
CA GLU A 50 6.84 3.64 16.32
C GLU A 50 5.82 4.32 17.24
N PHE A 51 4.56 4.42 16.80
CA PHE A 51 3.49 5.04 17.55
C PHE A 51 3.12 4.24 18.81
N GLY A 52 3.17 2.90 18.73
CA GLY A 52 2.92 2.05 19.91
C GLY A 52 4.03 2.04 20.96
N LYS A 53 5.18 2.66 20.67
CA LYS A 53 6.22 2.89 21.66
C LYS A 53 6.06 4.24 22.36
N GLN A 54 5.10 5.07 21.94
CA GLN A 54 4.86 6.36 22.57
C GLN A 54 4.14 6.16 23.91
N PRO A 55 4.47 6.97 24.92
CA PRO A 55 3.77 6.91 26.19
C PRO A 55 2.33 7.43 26.03
N GLU A 56 1.42 6.80 26.76
CA GLU A 56 0.08 7.33 26.97
C GLU A 56 0.15 8.70 27.66
N GLY A 57 -0.83 9.56 27.39
CA GLY A 57 -0.90 10.93 27.87
C GLY A 57 -0.03 11.93 27.11
N LYS A 58 0.84 11.48 26.19
CA LYS A 58 1.66 12.37 25.36
C LYS A 58 0.77 13.31 24.54
N GLU A 59 1.11 14.59 24.57
CA GLU A 59 0.46 15.61 23.77
C GLU A 59 0.91 15.54 22.31
N ILE A 60 -0.07 15.58 21.40
CA ILE A 60 0.14 15.52 19.96
C ILE A 60 -0.70 16.60 19.28
N LEU A 61 -0.30 17.00 18.07
CA LEU A 61 -1.10 17.86 17.21
C LEU A 61 -1.79 17.00 16.16
N LEU A 62 -3.12 17.05 16.15
CA LEU A 62 -3.97 16.36 15.19
C LEU A 62 -4.40 17.34 14.09
N PRO A 63 -4.15 17.04 12.80
CA PRO A 63 -4.66 17.86 11.71
C PRO A 63 -6.17 17.65 11.56
N LEU A 64 -6.96 18.71 11.70
CA LEU A 64 -8.39 18.70 11.38
C LEU A 64 -8.66 19.06 9.92
N SER A 65 -7.84 19.96 9.37
CA SER A 65 -7.87 20.37 7.95
C SER A 65 -6.47 20.81 7.52
N GLY A 66 -6.29 21.14 6.24
CA GLY A 66 -4.98 21.54 5.68
C GLY A 66 -4.31 22.76 6.34
N SER A 67 -5.02 23.49 7.20
CA SER A 67 -4.47 24.67 7.91
C SER A 67 -4.83 24.73 9.40
N VAL A 68 -5.51 23.71 9.94
CA VAL A 68 -5.97 23.72 11.35
C VAL A 68 -5.47 22.48 12.06
N TYR A 69 -4.71 22.69 13.13
CA TYR A 69 -4.22 21.65 14.03
C TYR A 69 -4.82 21.85 15.42
N VAL A 70 -5.21 20.76 16.06
CA VAL A 70 -5.72 20.77 17.43
C VAL A 70 -4.85 19.90 18.32
N GLN A 71 -4.59 20.38 19.52
CA GLN A 71 -3.84 19.63 20.53
C GLN A 71 -4.73 18.53 21.12
N GLY A 72 -4.22 17.30 21.09
CA GLY A 72 -4.84 16.12 21.68
C GLY A 72 -3.84 15.35 22.55
N LYS A 73 -4.32 14.31 23.23
CA LYS A 73 -3.50 13.40 24.05
C LYS A 73 -3.68 11.97 23.59
N LEU A 74 -2.59 11.20 23.57
CA LEU A 74 -2.64 9.77 23.29
C LEU A 74 -3.32 9.02 24.44
N CYS A 75 -4.41 8.32 24.17
CA CYS A 75 -5.16 7.57 25.19
C CYS A 75 -4.86 6.07 25.19
N ASP A 76 -4.66 5.46 24.02
CA ASP A 76 -4.28 4.05 23.87
C ASP A 76 -3.30 3.93 22.70
N THR A 77 -2.11 3.42 22.96
CA THR A 77 -1.08 3.18 21.94
C THR A 77 -0.92 1.69 21.60
N SER A 78 -1.59 0.80 22.33
CA SER A 78 -1.54 -0.65 22.18
C SER A 78 -2.49 -1.17 21.10
N THR A 79 -3.63 -0.49 20.88
CA THR A 79 -4.62 -0.86 19.88
C THR A 79 -4.45 -0.03 18.61
N ALA A 80 -4.57 -0.66 17.44
CA ALA A 80 -4.61 0.00 16.15
C ALA A 80 -5.88 -0.40 15.39
N MET A 81 -6.47 0.55 14.66
CA MET A 81 -7.57 0.29 13.74
C MET A 81 -7.01 -0.02 12.35
N VAL A 82 -7.42 -1.14 11.77
CA VAL A 82 -6.98 -1.60 10.44
C VAL A 82 -8.17 -1.62 9.50
N ASP A 83 -8.04 -0.95 8.36
CA ASP A 83 -9.02 -0.98 7.27
C ASP A 83 -8.90 -2.31 6.50
N LEU A 84 -10.03 -3.03 6.36
CA LEU A 84 -10.12 -4.29 5.63
C LEU A 84 -10.74 -4.12 4.23
N GLY A 85 -11.15 -2.89 3.87
CA GLY A 85 -11.88 -2.57 2.66
C GLY A 85 -13.40 -2.71 2.82
N THR A 86 -14.14 -2.26 1.81
CA THR A 86 -15.63 -2.31 1.76
C THR A 86 -16.33 -1.66 2.96
N GLY A 87 -15.65 -0.74 3.66
CA GLY A 87 -16.18 -0.05 4.85
C GLY A 87 -16.04 -0.81 6.16
N TYR A 88 -15.30 -1.92 6.20
CA TYR A 88 -15.04 -2.68 7.43
C TYR A 88 -13.70 -2.32 8.04
N TYR A 89 -13.69 -2.20 9.37
CA TYR A 89 -12.52 -1.90 10.18
C TYR A 89 -12.37 -2.91 11.32
N ALA A 90 -11.14 -3.35 11.57
CA ALA A 90 -10.80 -4.22 12.69
C ALA A 90 -9.95 -3.50 13.73
N LEU A 91 -10.27 -3.68 15.01
CA LEU A 91 -9.43 -3.24 16.11
C LEU A 91 -8.46 -4.36 16.46
N VAL A 92 -7.17 -4.13 16.19
CA VAL A 92 -6.10 -5.09 16.45
C VAL A 92 -5.29 -4.60 17.63
N ARG A 93 -5.29 -5.37 18.72
CA ARG A 93 -4.34 -5.17 19.81
C ARG A 93 -2.99 -5.72 19.42
N ARG A 94 -1.94 -4.93 19.60
CA ARG A 94 -0.58 -5.44 19.44
C ARG A 94 -0.25 -6.35 20.60
N ASN A 95 -0.04 -7.63 20.30
CA ASN A 95 0.64 -8.51 21.22
C ASN A 95 2.12 -8.09 21.26
N LEU A 96 2.56 -7.60 22.40
CA LEU A 96 3.96 -7.23 22.67
C LEU A 96 4.87 -8.47 22.84
N ASP A 97 4.53 -9.62 22.22
CA ASP A 97 5.35 -10.82 22.29
C ASP A 97 6.64 -10.62 21.48
N PRO A 98 7.81 -10.54 22.13
CA PRO A 98 9.08 -10.21 21.48
C PRO A 98 9.61 -11.33 20.55
N HIS A 99 8.95 -12.49 20.48
CA HIS A 99 9.45 -13.69 19.80
C HIS A 99 8.88 -13.96 18.40
N ARG A 100 7.94 -13.15 17.89
CA ARG A 100 7.23 -13.47 16.62
C ARG A 100 7.71 -12.67 15.39
N ASP A 101 8.58 -11.67 15.57
CA ASP A 101 9.09 -10.82 14.47
C ASP A 101 10.31 -11.43 13.72
N LEU A 102 10.70 -12.68 14.01
CA LEU A 102 11.91 -13.35 13.48
C LEU A 102 11.65 -14.51 12.49
N SER A 103 10.42 -14.66 11.97
CA SER A 103 10.09 -15.67 10.96
C SER A 103 9.52 -15.05 9.70
#